data_AF-A0A537MTM0-F1
#
_entry.id   AF-A0A537MTM0-F1
#
_cell.length_a   1.000
_cell.length_b   1.000
_cell.length_c   1.000
_cell.angle_alpha   90.00
_cell.angle_beta   90.00
_cell.angle_gamma   90.00
#
_symmetry.space_group_name_H-M   'P 1'
#
loop_
_entity.id
_entity.type
_entity.pdbx_description
1 polymer ?
#
loop_
_entity_poly.entity_id
_entity_poly.type
_entity_poly.pdbx_seq_one_letter_code
_entity_poly.pdbx_strand_id
1 'polypeptide(L)'
;MTETRPAAEVWITGIGLATSLGEGLDANWDALQARRLNVDETGFAPYIVHPWAKVSLDAQIPKKGDQRQMEAWQRIGTYAAG
;
A
#
# COMPACT_ATOMS: atom_id res chain seq x y z
N MET A 1 28.80 34.13 -2.26
CA MET A 1 28.64 33.24 -1.10
C MET A 1 27.17 32.89 -1.01
N THR A 2 26.78 31.68 -1.39
CA THR A 2 25.40 31.19 -1.22
C THR A 2 25.22 30.77 0.22
N GLU A 3 24.38 31.50 0.94
CA GLU A 3 24.05 31.20 2.34
C GLU A 3 23.24 29.91 2.37
N THR A 4 23.75 28.88 3.05
CA THR A 4 23.06 27.60 3.17
C THR A 4 22.02 27.72 4.29
N ARG A 5 20.74 27.67 3.94
CA ARG A 5 19.65 27.76 4.90
C ARG A 5 19.68 26.52 5.81
N PRO A 6 19.50 26.66 7.15
CA PRO A 6 19.41 25.50 8.03
C PRO A 6 18.27 24.58 7.57
N ALA A 7 18.50 23.26 7.69
CA ALA A 7 17.50 22.28 7.31
C ALA A 7 16.22 22.48 8.13
N ALA A 8 15.07 22.45 7.45
CA ALA A 8 13.78 22.55 8.10
C ALA A 8 13.47 21.26 8.87
N GLU A 9 12.83 21.41 10.03
CA GLU A 9 12.30 20.28 10.78
C GLU A 9 11.03 19.75 10.10
N VAL A 10 10.96 18.42 9.90
CA VAL A 10 9.86 17.75 9.18
C VAL A 10 9.44 16.51 9.96
N TRP A 11 8.13 16.33 10.13
CA TRP A 11 7.51 15.23 10.88
C TRP A 11 6.65 14.34 9.97
N ILE A 12 6.55 13.06 10.29
CA ILE A 12 5.60 12.12 9.67
C ILE A 12 4.31 12.16 10.48
N THR A 13 3.23 12.64 9.87
CA THR A 13 1.93 12.83 10.55
C THR A 13 0.87 11.83 10.10
N GLY A 14 1.16 10.97 9.12
CA GLY A 14 0.21 10.01 8.58
C GLY A 14 0.93 8.90 7.80
N ILE A 15 0.32 7.71 7.81
CA ILE A 15 0.81 6.54 7.11
C ILE A 15 -0.41 5.85 6.49
N GLY A 16 -0.35 5.57 5.19
CA GLY A 16 -1.28 4.67 4.53
C GLY A 16 -0.51 3.56 3.83
N LEU A 17 -1.02 2.34 3.94
CA LEU A 17 -0.34 1.12 3.50
C LEU A 17 -1.29 0.26 2.66
N ALA A 18 -0.77 -0.22 1.54
CA ALA A 18 -1.38 -1.23 0.71
C ALA A 18 -0.34 -2.33 0.46
N THR A 19 -0.39 -3.41 1.23
CA THR A 19 0.66 -4.44 1.24
C THR A 19 0.11 -5.82 0.93
N SER A 20 1.01 -6.80 0.80
CA SER A 20 0.63 -8.22 0.72
C SER A 20 0.11 -8.77 2.06
N LEU A 21 0.44 -8.14 3.20
CA LEU A 21 0.18 -8.70 4.52
C LEU A 21 -1.18 -8.32 5.12
N GLY A 22 -1.84 -7.29 4.60
CA GLY A 22 -3.17 -6.89 5.07
C GLY A 22 -3.60 -5.50 4.61
N GLU A 23 -4.86 -5.17 4.88
CA GLU A 23 -5.46 -3.86 4.63
C GLU A 23 -5.32 -2.97 5.89
N GLY A 24 -4.69 -1.81 5.76
CA GLY A 24 -4.50 -0.86 6.86
C GLY A 24 -3.32 -1.16 7.79
N LEU A 25 -3.12 -0.27 8.76
CA LEU A 25 -1.94 -0.28 9.64
C LEU A 25 -1.95 -1.49 10.58
N ASP A 26 -3.05 -1.73 11.29
CA ASP A 26 -3.14 -2.76 12.33
C ASP A 26 -2.98 -4.17 11.73
N ALA A 27 -3.73 -4.49 10.68
CA ALA A 27 -3.67 -5.81 10.04
C ALA A 27 -2.27 -6.10 9.48
N ASN A 28 -1.64 -5.09 8.85
CA ASN A 28 -0.27 -5.22 8.35
C ASN A 28 0.73 -5.41 9.50
N TRP A 29 0.62 -4.60 10.56
CA TRP A 29 1.52 -4.67 11.71
C TRP A 29 1.43 -6.02 12.42
N ASP A 30 0.22 -6.51 12.68
CA ASP A 30 -0.02 -7.80 13.32
C ASP A 30 0.55 -8.95 12.49
N ALA A 31 0.31 -8.93 11.17
CA ALA A 31 0.83 -9.96 10.26
C ALA A 31 2.35 -9.93 10.17
N LEU A 32 2.96 -8.73 10.14
CA LEU A 32 4.40 -8.55 10.13
C LEU A 32 5.04 -9.06 11.42
N GLN A 33 4.48 -8.69 12.58
CA GLN A 33 4.96 -9.13 13.89
C GLN A 33 4.84 -10.65 14.06
N ALA A 34 3.75 -11.24 13.52
CA ALA A 34 3.55 -12.68 13.49
C ALA A 34 4.38 -13.40 12.41
N ARG A 35 5.19 -12.68 11.62
CA ARG A 35 6.01 -13.22 10.50
C ARG A 35 5.19 -14.04 9.51
N ARG A 36 3.95 -13.61 9.23
CA ARG A 36 3.09 -14.26 8.25
C ARG A 36 3.63 -14.03 6.84
N LEU A 37 3.44 -15.03 5.99
CA LEU A 37 3.77 -14.94 4.56
C LEU A 37 2.48 -15.09 3.76
N ASN A 38 2.20 -14.11 2.91
CA ASN A 38 1.17 -14.23 1.87
C ASN A 38 1.90 -14.50 0.55
N VAL A 39 1.85 -15.75 0.10
CA VAL A 39 2.54 -16.23 -1.10
C VAL A 39 1.59 -17.03 -1.98
N ASP A 40 1.73 -16.87 -3.30
CA ASP A 40 1.18 -17.75 -4.31
C ASP A 40 2.33 -18.50 -4.98
N GLU A 41 2.36 -19.82 -4.77
CA GLU A 41 3.37 -20.73 -5.33
C GLU A 41 2.88 -21.41 -6.61
N THR A 42 1.60 -21.24 -6.95
CA THR A 42 0.91 -22.04 -7.99
C THR A 42 0.56 -21.22 -9.23
N GLY A 43 0.11 -19.98 -9.07
CA GLY A 43 -0.36 -19.15 -10.17
C GLY A 43 0.72 -18.78 -11.18
N PHE A 44 1.97 -18.73 -10.73
CA PHE A 44 3.14 -18.32 -11.54
C PHE A 44 4.30 -19.30 -11.45
N ALA A 45 4.05 -20.58 -11.13
CA ALA A 45 5.09 -21.59 -10.99
C ALA A 45 6.07 -21.57 -12.20
N PRO A 46 7.40 -21.64 -11.96
CA PRO A 46 8.07 -21.92 -10.69
C PRO A 46 8.33 -20.69 -9.80
N TYR A 47 7.79 -19.53 -10.14
CA TYR A 47 8.05 -18.28 -9.43
C TYR A 47 7.06 -18.08 -8.28
N ILE A 48 7.59 -17.86 -7.08
CA ILE A 48 6.81 -17.49 -5.89
C ILE A 48 6.49 -16.00 -5.98
N VAL A 49 5.22 -15.65 -5.80
CA VAL A 49 4.75 -14.26 -5.85
C VAL A 49 4.10 -13.89 -4.52
N HIS A 50 4.30 -12.66 -4.07
CA HIS A 50 3.56 -12.09 -2.94
C HIS A 50 2.36 -11.30 -3.49
N PRO A 51 1.15 -11.88 -3.51
CA PRO A 51 0.00 -11.18 -4.06
C PRO A 51 -0.36 -10.00 -3.17
N TRP A 52 -0.90 -8.95 -3.77
CA TRP A 52 -1.50 -7.86 -3.02
C TRP A 52 -2.67 -8.39 -2.17
N ALA A 53 -2.82 -7.89 -0.94
CA ALA A 53 -3.94 -8.27 -0.10
C ALA A 53 -5.26 -7.92 -0.81
N LYS A 54 -6.31 -8.72 -0.56
CA LYS A 54 -7.65 -8.43 -1.10
C LYS A 54 -8.20 -7.21 -0.35
N VAL A 55 -8.12 -6.05 -0.99
CA VAL A 55 -8.55 -4.75 -0.45
C VAL A 55 -9.84 -4.30 -1.12
N SER A 56 -10.76 -3.71 -0.35
CA SER A 56 -11.93 -3.03 -0.91
C SER A 56 -11.57 -1.61 -1.32
N LEU A 57 -11.43 -1.37 -2.63
CA LEU A 57 -11.12 -0.03 -3.15
C LEU A 57 -12.22 1.02 -2.84
N ASP A 58 -13.41 0.59 -2.43
CA ASP A 58 -14.54 1.48 -2.19
C ASP A 58 -14.33 2.43 -1.00
N ALA A 59 -13.45 2.05 -0.06
CA ALA A 59 -13.15 2.89 1.10
C ALA A 59 -12.48 4.21 0.70
N GLN A 60 -11.60 4.18 -0.31
CA GLN A 60 -10.78 5.33 -0.72
C GLN A 60 -11.11 5.83 -2.13
N ILE A 61 -11.78 5.00 -2.94
CA ILE A 61 -12.18 5.32 -4.32
C ILE A 61 -13.67 4.97 -4.48
N PRO A 62 -14.60 5.64 -3.77
CA PRO A 62 -16.00 5.23 -3.70
C PRO A 62 -16.72 5.26 -5.05
N LYS A 63 -16.27 6.12 -5.97
CA LYS A 63 -16.87 6.26 -7.29
C LYS A 63 -16.35 5.20 -8.24
N LYS A 64 -17.21 4.24 -8.61
CA LYS A 64 -16.90 3.15 -9.55
C LYS A 64 -16.42 3.64 -10.92
N GLY A 65 -16.87 4.82 -11.36
CA GLY A 65 -16.37 5.45 -12.59
C GLY A 65 -14.88 5.71 -12.55
N ASP A 66 -14.39 6.22 -11.42
CA ASP A 66 -12.99 6.59 -11.23
C ASP A 66 -12.12 5.32 -11.11
N GLN A 67 -12.60 4.30 -10.38
CA GLN A 67 -11.93 3.00 -10.35
C GLN A 67 -11.70 2.42 -11.74
N ARG A 68 -12.69 2.49 -12.64
CA ARG A 68 -12.58 1.98 -14.02
C ARG A 68 -11.61 2.78 -14.89
N GLN A 69 -11.37 4.05 -14.57
CA GLN A 69 -10.45 4.92 -15.29
C GLN A 69 -8.99 4.79 -14.80
N MET A 70 -8.79 4.21 -13.62
CA MET A 70 -7.48 4.01 -13.03
C MET A 70 -6.90 2.64 -13.39
N GLU A 71 -5.62 2.61 -13.73
CA GLU A 71 -4.84 1.37 -13.81
C GLU A 71 -4.54 0.80 -12.42
N ALA A 72 -4.13 -0.46 -12.33
CA ALA A 72 -3.91 -1.14 -11.04
C ALA A 72 -2.96 -0.38 -10.10
N TRP A 73 -1.84 0.14 -10.62
CA TRP A 73 -0.86 0.89 -9.84
C TRP A 73 -1.42 2.23 -9.32
N GLN A 74 -2.28 2.89 -10.10
CA GLN A 74 -2.94 4.12 -9.69
C GLN A 74 -3.94 3.84 -8.57
N ARG A 75 -4.72 2.75 -8.68
CA ARG A 75 -5.66 2.35 -7.63
C ARG A 75 -4.95 2.10 -6.30
N ILE A 76 -3.80 1.43 -6.34
CA ILE A 76 -2.99 1.16 -5.14
C ILE A 76 -2.49 2.47 -4.52
N GLY A 77 -1.94 3.38 -5.34
CA GLY A 77 -1.44 4.67 -4.87
C GLY A 77 -2.54 5.55 -4.27
N THR A 78 -3.67 5.69 -4.97
CA THR A 78 -4.84 6.45 -4.47
C THR A 78 -5.38 5.84 -3.19
N TYR A 79 -5.50 4.50 -3.11
CA TYR A 79 -5.96 3.84 -1.90
C TYR A 79 -5.01 4.07 -0.72
N ALA A 80 -3.69 3.94 -0.94
CA ALA A 80 -2.71 4.13 0.12
C ALA A 80 -2.57 5.61 0.56
N ALA A 81 -2.97 6.57 -0.25
CA ALA A 81 -2.98 7.98 0.13
C ALA A 81 -4.07 8.31 1.16
N GLY A 82 -5.19 7.57 1.13
CA GLY A 82 -6.39 7.83 1.93
C GLY A 82 -7.29 8.91 1.35
#